data_AF-A0A2H9LA32-F1
#
_entry.id   AF-A0A2H9LA32-F1
#
_cell.length_a   1.000
_cell.length_b   1.000
_cell.length_c   1.000
_cell.angle_alpha   90.00
_cell.angle_beta   90.00
_cell.angle_gamma   90.00
#
_symmetry.space_group_name_H-M   'P 1'
#
loop_
_entity.id
_entity.type
_entity.pdbx_description
1 polymer ?
#
loop_
_entity_poly.entity_id
_entity_poly.type
_entity_poly.pdbx_seq_one_letter_code
_entity_poly.pdbx_strand_id
1 'polypeptide(L)'
;MSERQNEESYINKTGNTDNTMKIIMTKHARERMISRGISLEEVKNAILKGSKRVQDGKIVATYRYFEVVYKKVNEIFVVVTVSPRW
;
A
#
# COMPACT_ATOMS: atom_id res chain seq x y z
N MET A 1 30.55 -8.44 -31.57
CA MET A 1 29.67 -7.28 -31.81
C MET A 1 28.23 -7.79 -31.72
N SER A 2 27.71 -8.11 -30.53
CA SER A 2 27.16 -7.25 -29.46
C SER A 2 25.86 -6.55 -29.86
N GLU A 3 24.72 -7.23 -29.72
CA GLU A 3 23.40 -6.56 -29.75
C GLU A 3 22.21 -7.38 -29.19
N ARG A 4 22.43 -8.49 -28.46
CA ARG A 4 21.32 -9.33 -27.94
C ARG A 4 21.36 -9.61 -26.44
N GLN A 5 22.02 -8.77 -25.65
CA GLN A 5 22.12 -8.98 -24.19
C GLN A 5 21.44 -7.89 -23.35
N ASN A 6 20.78 -6.90 -23.97
CA ASN A 6 20.26 -5.74 -23.23
C ASN A 6 18.75 -5.76 -22.93
N GLU A 7 17.97 -6.69 -23.49
CA GLU A 7 16.51 -6.72 -23.28
C GLU A 7 16.09 -7.66 -22.12
N GLU A 8 16.85 -8.71 -21.84
CA GLU A 8 16.55 -9.67 -20.77
C GLU A 8 16.88 -9.15 -19.34
N SER A 9 17.47 -7.96 -19.25
CA SER A 9 17.82 -7.31 -17.97
C SER A 9 16.65 -6.61 -17.27
N TYR A 10 15.51 -6.44 -17.94
CA TYR A 10 14.37 -5.66 -17.40
C TYR A 10 13.30 -6.50 -16.68
N ILE A 11 13.36 -7.84 -16.72
CA ILE A 11 12.24 -8.67 -16.24
C ILE A 11 12.52 -9.34 -14.88
N ASN A 12 13.77 -9.47 -14.42
CA ASN A 12 14.07 -10.27 -13.21
C ASN A 12 14.91 -9.52 -12.16
N LYS A 13 14.36 -8.45 -11.60
CA LYS A 13 14.78 -7.92 -10.29
C LYS A 13 13.57 -7.62 -9.40
N THR A 14 12.94 -8.67 -8.90
CA THR A 14 12.22 -8.62 -7.62
C THR A 14 12.21 -10.02 -7.03
N GLY A 15 13.40 -10.50 -6.66
CA GLY A 15 13.50 -11.43 -5.55
C GLY A 15 13.17 -10.67 -4.27
N ASN A 16 11.95 -10.83 -3.76
CA ASN A 16 11.73 -10.87 -2.33
C ASN A 16 10.49 -11.70 -2.07
N THR A 17 10.64 -12.76 -1.29
CA THR A 17 9.59 -13.64 -0.82
C THR A 17 8.65 -12.84 0.07
N ASP A 18 7.69 -12.15 -0.54
CA ASP A 18 6.66 -11.42 0.16
C ASP A 18 5.78 -12.42 0.91
N ASN A 19 5.95 -12.46 2.23
CA ASN A 19 4.89 -12.86 3.15
C ASN A 19 3.65 -12.01 2.78
N THR A 20 2.76 -12.58 1.96
CA THR A 20 1.95 -11.78 1.04
C THR A 20 0.81 -11.12 1.80
N MET A 21 1.02 -9.88 2.26
CA MET A 21 -0.02 -9.12 2.94
C MET A 21 -1.25 -9.00 2.02
N LYS A 22 -2.36 -9.61 2.42
CA LYS A 22 -3.62 -9.55 1.67
C LYS A 22 -4.31 -8.22 1.96
N ILE A 23 -4.25 -7.31 0.99
CA ILE A 23 -4.91 -6.00 1.05
C ILE A 23 -6.10 -6.00 0.10
N ILE A 24 -7.28 -5.66 0.60
CA ILE A 24 -8.46 -5.36 -0.22
C ILE A 24 -8.75 -3.88 -0.13
N MET A 25 -8.86 -3.22 -1.29
CA MET A 25 -9.20 -1.80 -1.36
C MET A 25 -10.66 -1.62 -1.73
N THR A 26 -11.36 -0.74 -1.01
CA THR A 26 -12.67 -0.28 -1.46
C THR A 26 -12.55 0.56 -2.74
N LYS A 27 -13.64 0.72 -3.48
CA LYS A 27 -13.69 1.63 -4.65
C LYS A 27 -13.23 3.04 -4.26
N HIS A 28 -13.77 3.57 -3.16
CA HIS A 28 -13.41 4.87 -2.63
C HIS A 28 -11.91 4.99 -2.33
N ALA A 29 -11.31 4.01 -1.66
CA ALA A 29 -9.87 4.03 -1.38
C ALA A 29 -9.02 4.07 -2.67
N ARG A 30 -9.37 3.29 -3.70
CA ARG A 30 -8.66 3.30 -4.99
C ARG A 30 -8.73 4.68 -5.66
N GLU A 31 -9.91 5.30 -5.71
CA GLU A 31 -10.08 6.64 -6.28
C GLU A 31 -9.29 7.69 -5.51
N ARG A 32 -9.26 7.59 -4.17
CA ARG A 32 -8.50 8.49 -3.31
C ARG A 32 -6.99 8.33 -3.47
N MET A 33 -6.51 7.11 -3.73
CA MET A 33 -5.11 6.86 -4.05
C MET A 33 -4.71 7.46 -5.38
N ILE A 34 -5.48 7.20 -6.44
CA ILE A 34 -5.21 7.74 -7.79
C ILE A 34 -5.17 9.27 -7.76
N SER A 35 -6.18 9.89 -7.16
CA SER A 35 -6.26 11.36 -7.05
C SER A 35 -5.13 11.99 -6.22
N ARG A 36 -4.39 11.20 -5.43
CA ARG A 36 -3.30 11.68 -4.56
C ARG A 36 -1.92 11.20 -4.97
N GLY A 37 -1.82 10.38 -6.01
CA GLY A 37 -0.56 9.74 -6.38
C GLY A 37 -0.01 8.80 -5.31
N ILE A 38 -0.86 8.18 -4.48
CA ILE A 38 -0.44 7.25 -3.43
C ILE A 38 -0.40 5.84 -4.00
N SER A 39 0.77 5.20 -3.93
CA SER A 39 0.98 3.83 -4.41
C SER A 39 0.50 2.75 -3.42
N LEU A 40 0.27 1.53 -3.91
CA LEU A 40 -0.03 0.38 -3.05
C LEU A 40 1.12 0.10 -2.06
N GLU A 41 2.36 0.31 -2.49
CA GLU A 41 3.55 0.12 -1.66
C GLU A 41 3.59 1.14 -0.51
N GLU A 42 3.21 2.39 -0.75
CA GLU A 42 3.06 3.38 0.33
C GLU A 42 1.97 2.98 1.32
N VAL A 43 0.84 2.43 0.85
CA VAL A 43 -0.22 1.91 1.71
C VAL A 43 0.27 0.73 2.55
N LYS A 44 0.99 -0.23 1.96
CA LYS A 44 1.63 -1.34 2.68
C LYS A 44 2.57 -0.82 3.76
N ASN A 45 3.43 0.15 3.41
CA ASN A 45 4.35 0.77 4.35
C ASN A 45 3.61 1.51 5.48
N ALA A 46 2.50 2.19 5.19
CA ALA A 46 1.69 2.81 6.23
C ALA A 46 1.10 1.77 7.19
N ILE A 47 0.53 0.68 6.66
CA ILE A 47 -0.04 -0.41 7.49
C ILE A 47 1.06 -1.06 8.35
N LEU A 48 2.24 -1.32 7.79
CA LEU A 48 3.34 -1.97 8.51
C LEU A 48 4.03 -1.03 9.50
N LYS A 49 4.50 0.12 9.02
CA LYS A 49 5.44 1.01 9.71
C LYS A 49 4.80 2.28 10.28
N GLY A 50 3.60 2.64 9.82
CA GLY A 50 2.91 3.85 10.26
C GLY A 50 2.50 3.80 11.73
N SER A 51 2.39 4.97 12.35
CA SER A 51 1.86 5.13 13.70
C SER A 51 0.36 4.83 13.69
N LYS A 52 -0.09 3.96 14.59
CA LYS A 52 -1.45 3.42 14.58
C LYS A 52 -2.25 3.98 15.74
N ARG A 53 -3.48 4.40 15.44
CA ARG A 53 -4.52 4.69 16.45
C ARG A 53 -5.81 3.98 16.07
N VAL A 54 -6.61 3.65 17.07
CA VAL A 54 -7.96 3.11 16.86
C VAL A 54 -8.95 4.26 16.87
N GLN A 55 -9.84 4.29 15.88
CA GLN A 55 -10.91 5.28 15.75
C GLN A 55 -12.16 4.59 15.17
N ASP A 56 -13.28 4.62 15.89
CA ASP A 56 -14.58 4.06 15.47
C ASP A 56 -14.49 2.61 14.93
N GLY A 57 -13.77 1.76 15.66
CA GLY A 57 -13.55 0.35 15.32
C GLY A 57 -12.64 0.12 14.10
N LYS A 58 -11.97 1.16 13.60
CA LYS A 58 -11.00 1.10 12.50
C LYS A 58 -9.63 1.50 13.00
N ILE A 59 -8.61 1.11 12.25
CA ILE A 59 -7.22 1.53 12.49
C ILE A 59 -6.92 2.66 11.52
N VAL A 60 -6.43 3.76 12.07
CA VAL A 60 -5.84 4.85 11.28
C VAL A 60 -4.33 4.73 11.43
N ALA A 61 -3.66 4.44 10.31
CA ALA A 61 -2.21 4.41 10.23
C ALA A 61 -1.71 5.69 9.56
N THR A 62 -1.03 6.53 10.33
CA THR A 62 -0.40 7.75 9.85
C THR A 62 1.00 7.42 9.31
N TYR A 63 1.30 7.83 8.08
CA TYR A 63 2.61 7.61 7.46
C TYR A 63 2.95 8.76 6.51
N ARG A 64 4.10 9.41 6.75
CA ARG A 64 4.54 10.60 6.00
C ARG A 64 3.43 11.66 5.99
N TYR A 65 2.97 12.03 4.81
CA TYR A 65 2.01 13.11 4.55
C TYR A 65 0.55 12.65 4.50
N PHE A 66 0.26 11.37 4.73
CA PHE A 66 -1.09 10.81 4.61
C PHE A 66 -1.43 9.80 5.71
N GLU A 67 -2.71 9.43 5.75
CA GLU A 67 -3.25 8.42 6.65
C GLU A 67 -3.97 7.34 5.84
N VAL A 68 -3.86 6.10 6.30
CA VAL A 68 -4.61 4.95 5.80
C VAL A 68 -5.60 4.53 6.86
N VAL A 69 -6.89 4.57 6.52
CA VAL A 69 -7.95 4.03 7.37
C VAL A 69 -8.29 2.65 6.89
N TYR A 70 -8.14 1.65 7.76
CA TYR A 70 -8.42 0.26 7.42
C TYR A 70 -9.04 -0.50 8.58
N LYS A 71 -9.62 -1.65 8.28
CA LYS A 71 -9.99 -2.67 9.26
C LYS A 71 -9.23 -3.95 8.96
N LYS A 72 -8.86 -4.70 9.99
CA LYS A 72 -8.27 -6.03 9.85
C LYS A 72 -9.38 -7.07 10.07
N VAL A 73 -9.63 -7.92 9.07
CA VAL A 73 -10.59 -9.03 9.15
C VAL A 73 -9.80 -10.31 8.91
N ASN A 74 -9.59 -11.11 9.95
CA ASN A 74 -8.64 -12.23 9.95
C ASN A 74 -7.23 -11.74 9.53
N GLU A 75 -6.72 -12.23 8.40
CA GLU A 75 -5.42 -11.85 7.83
C GLU A 75 -5.53 -10.79 6.72
N ILE A 76 -6.74 -10.30 6.46
CA ILE A 76 -7.02 -9.38 5.37
C ILE A 76 -7.10 -7.95 5.90
N PHE A 77 -6.35 -7.05 5.28
CA PHE A 77 -6.38 -5.62 5.54
C PHE A 77 -7.34 -4.96 4.55
N VAL A 78 -8.52 -4.57 5.01
CA VAL A 78 -9.53 -3.91 4.19
C VAL A 78 -9.37 -2.40 4.34
N VAL A 79 -8.81 -1.76 3.32
CA VAL A 79 -8.55 -0.32 3.31
C VAL A 79 -9.80 0.43 2.85
N VAL A 80 -10.29 1.29 3.74
CA VAL A 80 -11.53 2.05 3.60
C VAL A 80 -11.27 3.37 2.89
N THR A 81 -10.23 4.11 3.28
CA THR A 81 -9.85 5.36 2.62
C THR A 81 -8.38 5.70 2.84
N VAL A 82 -7.89 6.61 2.01
CA VAL A 82 -6.63 7.33 2.22
C VAL A 82 -6.91 8.84 2.22
N SER A 83 -6.33 9.54 3.20
CA SER A 83 -6.53 10.97 3.39
C SER A 83 -5.20 11.67 3.65
N PRO A 84 -5.04 12.94 3.25
CA PRO A 84 -3.96 13.76 3.77
C PRO A 84 -4.05 13.87 5.29
N ARG A 85 -2.93 14.13 5.95
CA ARG A 85 -2.88 14.26 7.41
C ARG A 85 -3.38 15.62 7.93
N TRP A 86 -3.45 16.64 7.08
CA TRP A 86 -3.77 18.02 7.43
C TRP A 86 -5.26 18.36 7.26
#